data_AF-A0A521FKH3-F1
#
_entry.id   AF-A0A521FKH3-F1
#
_cell.length_a   1.000
_cell.length_b   1.000
_cell.length_c   1.000
_cell.angle_alpha   90.00
_cell.angle_beta   90.00
_cell.angle_gamma   90.00
#
_symmetry.space_group_name_H-M   'P 1'
#
loop_
_entity.id
_entity.type
_entity.pdbx_description
1 polymer ?
#
loop_
_entity_poly.entity_id
_entity_poly.type
_entity_poly.pdbx_seq_one_letter_code
_entity_poly.pdbx_strand_id
1 'polypeptide(L)'
;MQKRILIVALIIAGYFLLIRPARTMFMSWQSEQVYSHAISEDLEITFEYRPTAIGFTYSLGGVESEGMYKIPFGRYFLLALTGSLLMGLSFKDAAYLVYIHGLGFVLLNVFLYTGLYAYLPLLFGADLLSEYLIPLSSFGIILLGMYNKRSVGQNLSDENK
;
A
#
# COMPACT_ATOMS: atom_id res chain seq x y z
N MET A 1 -11.56 -12.72 24.24
CA MET A 1 -12.19 -12.11 23.04
C MET A 1 -12.32 -10.58 23.17
N GLN A 2 -12.90 -10.06 24.25
CA GLN A 2 -13.09 -8.61 24.48
C GLN A 2 -11.82 -7.75 24.32
N LYS A 3 -10.67 -8.17 24.85
CA LYS A 3 -9.38 -7.44 24.69
C LYS A 3 -8.98 -7.24 23.22
N ARG A 4 -9.22 -8.24 22.35
CA ARG A 4 -8.88 -8.15 20.92
C ARG A 4 -9.77 -7.17 20.18
N ILE A 5 -11.07 -7.18 20.50
CA ILE A 5 -12.04 -6.24 19.94
C ILE A 5 -11.66 -4.81 20.30
N LEU A 6 -11.28 -4.56 21.55
CA LEU A 6 -10.81 -3.24 22.00
C LEU A 6 -9.54 -2.79 21.24
N ILE A 7 -8.55 -3.68 21.06
CA ILE A 7 -7.34 -3.37 20.29
C ILE A 7 -7.68 -3.04 18.83
N VAL A 8 -8.56 -3.83 18.20
CA VAL A 8 -9.01 -3.58 16.82
C VAL A 8 -9.73 -2.24 16.71
N ALA A 9 -10.60 -1.91 17.66
CA ALA A 9 -11.27 -0.60 17.71
C ALA A 9 -10.27 0.55 17.84
N LEU A 10 -9.26 0.41 18.70
CA LEU A 10 -8.19 1.41 18.85
C LEU A 10 -7.36 1.59 17.57
N ILE A 11 -7.06 0.50 16.85
CA ILE A 11 -6.33 0.55 15.58
C ILE A 11 -7.16 1.23 14.49
N ILE A 12 -8.45 0.92 14.41
CA ILE A 12 -9.36 1.59 13.47
C ILE A 12 -9.41 3.08 13.77
N ALA A 13 -9.60 3.46 15.04
CA ALA A 13 -9.61 4.86 15.45
C ALA A 13 -8.27 5.56 15.11
N GLY A 14 -7.14 4.96 15.48
CA GLY A 14 -5.80 5.48 15.17
C GLY A 14 -5.56 5.61 13.67
N TYR A 15 -6.05 4.66 12.86
CA TYR A 15 -5.95 4.75 11.41
C TYR A 15 -6.72 5.96 10.86
N PHE A 16 -7.97 6.18 11.29
CA PHE A 16 -8.77 7.30 10.80
C PHE A 16 -8.31 8.66 11.32
N LEU A 17 -7.74 8.73 12.52
CA LEU A 17 -7.28 9.96 13.14
C LEU A 17 -5.85 10.35 12.76
N LEU A 18 -4.97 9.38 12.48
CA LEU A 18 -3.54 9.63 12.25
C LEU A 18 -3.12 9.24 10.83
N ILE A 19 -3.32 7.98 10.45
CA ILE A 19 -2.77 7.43 9.20
C ILE A 19 -3.47 8.02 7.97
N ARG A 20 -4.81 8.07 7.98
CA ARG A 20 -5.59 8.60 6.86
C ARG A 20 -5.29 10.09 6.60
N PRO A 21 -5.32 11.00 7.59
CA PRO A 21 -4.95 12.40 7.38
C PRO A 21 -3.50 12.56 6.89
N ALA A 22 -2.54 11.85 7.50
CA ALA A 22 -1.14 11.90 7.06
C ALA A 22 -0.99 11.46 5.60
N ARG A 23 -1.69 10.40 5.18
CA ARG A 23 -1.71 9.93 3.79
C ARG A 23 -2.29 10.97 2.84
N THR A 24 -3.37 11.64 3.23
CA THR A 24 -3.98 12.71 2.42
C THR A 24 -3.05 13.90 2.29
N MET A 25 -2.44 14.36 3.39
CA MET A 25 -1.44 15.44 3.37
C MET A 25 -0.27 15.11 2.46
N PHE A 26 0.26 13.89 2.57
CA PHE A 26 1.35 13.41 1.72
C PHE A 26 0.93 13.37 0.25
N MET A 27 -0.26 12.86 -0.06
CA MET A 27 -0.77 12.81 -1.44
C MET A 27 -0.89 14.22 -2.03
N SER A 28 -1.42 15.18 -1.27
CA SER A 28 -1.48 16.58 -1.69
C SER A 28 -0.10 17.19 -1.93
N TRP A 29 0.85 16.99 -1.02
CA TRP A 29 2.23 17.45 -1.20
C TRP A 29 2.88 16.84 -2.44
N GLN A 30 2.77 15.53 -2.62
CA GLN A 30 3.34 14.83 -3.77
C GLN A 30 2.71 15.33 -5.07
N SER A 31 1.39 15.51 -5.10
CA SER A 31 0.65 16.06 -6.24
C SER A 31 1.18 17.43 -6.69
N GLU A 32 1.42 18.32 -5.73
CA GLU A 32 1.97 19.65 -6.00
C GLU A 32 3.36 19.56 -6.64
N GLN A 33 4.24 18.69 -6.11
CA GLN A 33 5.58 18.48 -6.67
C GLN A 33 5.50 17.94 -8.11
N VAL A 34 4.67 16.92 -8.34
CA VAL A 34 4.50 16.30 -9.64
C VAL A 34 3.95 17.28 -10.67
N TYR A 35 2.90 18.03 -10.32
CA TYR A 35 2.28 19.02 -11.21
C TYR A 35 3.24 20.15 -11.57
N SER A 36 4.01 20.65 -10.59
CA SER A 36 4.99 21.70 -10.83
C SER A 36 6.08 21.29 -11.83
N HIS A 37 6.51 20.03 -11.79
CA HIS A 37 7.54 19.51 -12.67
C HIS A 37 7.02 19.21 -14.09
N ALA A 38 5.81 18.66 -14.20
CA ALA A 38 5.18 18.37 -15.49
C ALA A 38 5.02 19.62 -16.35
N ILE A 39 4.61 20.74 -15.75
CA ILE A 39 4.45 22.02 -16.45
C ILE A 39 5.81 22.63 -16.84
N SER A 40 6.84 22.50 -16.00
CA SER A 40 8.13 23.13 -16.29
C SER A 40 8.89 22.49 -17.45
N GLU A 41 8.67 21.20 -17.69
CA GLU A 41 9.40 20.41 -18.69
C GLU A 41 8.61 20.17 -19.98
N ASP A 42 7.43 20.78 -20.13
CA ASP A 42 6.51 20.56 -21.27
C ASP A 42 6.25 19.07 -21.56
N LEU A 43 6.16 18.28 -20.49
CA LEU A 43 5.85 16.85 -20.61
C LEU A 43 4.40 16.69 -21.05
N GLU A 44 4.15 15.89 -22.09
CA GLU A 44 2.81 15.44 -22.48
C GLU A 44 2.25 14.44 -21.45
N ILE A 45 2.10 14.89 -20.19
CA ILE A 45 1.55 14.12 -19.08
C ILE A 45 0.43 14.89 -18.38
N THR A 46 -0.72 14.24 -18.22
CA THR A 46 -1.87 14.78 -17.49
C THR A 46 -2.08 13.96 -16.22
N PHE A 47 -2.33 14.64 -15.10
CA PHE A 47 -2.66 14.00 -13.81
C PHE A 47 -4.12 14.19 -13.44
N GLU A 48 -4.78 13.11 -13.00
CA GLU A 48 -6.15 13.11 -12.49
C GLU A 48 -6.15 12.77 -11.00
N TYR A 49 -6.56 13.71 -10.16
CA TYR A 49 -6.58 13.52 -8.72
C TYR A 49 -7.88 12.88 -8.24
N ARG A 50 -7.77 11.77 -7.52
CA ARG A 50 -8.90 11.07 -6.89
C ARG A 50 -8.69 11.00 -5.37
N PRO A 51 -9.76 10.85 -4.57
CA PRO A 51 -9.64 10.83 -3.09
C PRO A 51 -8.70 9.77 -2.52
N THR A 52 -8.38 8.72 -3.29
CA THR A 52 -7.53 7.61 -2.86
C THR A 52 -6.46 7.21 -3.87
N ALA A 53 -6.32 7.95 -4.97
CA ALA A 53 -5.45 7.57 -6.07
C ALA A 53 -5.07 8.79 -6.93
N ILE A 54 -3.99 8.67 -7.69
CA ILE A 54 -3.58 9.64 -8.70
C ILE A 54 -3.52 8.89 -10.03
N GLY A 55 -4.40 9.26 -10.96
CA GLY A 55 -4.35 8.83 -12.34
C GLY A 55 -3.33 9.66 -13.11
N PHE A 56 -2.70 9.05 -14.11
CA PHE A 56 -1.81 9.74 -15.03
C PHE A 56 -2.00 9.20 -16.44
N THR A 57 -1.89 10.09 -17.41
CA THR A 57 -1.94 9.78 -18.84
C THR A 57 -0.77 10.47 -19.51
N TYR A 58 0.04 9.74 -20.27
CA TYR A 58 1.13 10.33 -21.04
C TYR A 58 1.20 9.79 -22.47
N SER A 59 1.75 10.58 -23.39
CA SER A 59 1.96 10.20 -24.79
C SER A 59 3.45 10.08 -25.08
N LEU A 60 3.86 8.94 -25.66
CA LEU A 60 5.23 8.67 -26.09
C LEU A 60 5.22 8.12 -27.52
N GLY A 61 5.75 8.89 -28.47
CA GLY A 61 5.81 8.48 -29.88
C GLY A 61 4.43 8.24 -30.51
N GLY A 62 3.40 8.97 -30.07
CA GLY A 62 2.02 8.83 -30.54
C GLY A 62 1.25 7.66 -29.90
N VAL A 63 1.85 6.95 -28.94
CA VAL A 63 1.16 5.95 -28.12
C VAL A 63 0.78 6.58 -26.79
N GLU A 64 -0.53 6.70 -26.56
CA GLU A 64 -1.08 7.14 -25.28
C GLU A 64 -1.05 5.96 -24.29
N SER A 65 -0.57 6.24 -23.08
CA SER A 65 -0.48 5.29 -21.97
C SER A 65 -1.18 5.88 -20.75
N GLU A 66 -2.01 5.08 -20.11
CA GLU A 66 -2.71 5.44 -18.88
C GLU A 66 -2.26 4.55 -17.73
N GLY A 67 -2.24 5.13 -16.54
CA GLY A 67 -1.97 4.41 -15.31
C GLY A 67 -2.55 5.11 -14.10
N MET A 68 -2.53 4.43 -12.97
CA MET A 68 -3.00 4.96 -11.71
C MET A 68 -2.09 4.47 -10.60
N TYR A 69 -1.78 5.30 -9.62
CA TYR A 69 -1.15 4.80 -8.41
C TYR A 69 -1.90 5.22 -7.15
N LYS A 70 -1.81 4.36 -6.14
CA LYS A 70 -2.42 4.56 -4.83
C LYS A 70 -1.33 4.71 -3.78
N ILE A 71 -1.48 5.68 -2.88
CA ILE A 71 -0.59 5.78 -1.73
C ILE A 71 -0.81 4.55 -0.81
N PRO A 72 0.27 3.86 -0.40
CA PRO A 72 0.21 2.75 0.55
C PRO A 72 -0.43 3.14 1.89
N PHE A 73 -0.65 2.14 2.76
CA PHE A 73 -1.44 2.30 3.98
C PHE A 73 -2.91 2.68 3.70
N GLY A 74 -3.47 2.19 2.60
CA GLY A 74 -4.87 2.39 2.21
C GLY A 74 -5.86 1.47 2.95
N ARG A 75 -7.08 1.34 2.38
CA ARG A 75 -8.11 0.45 2.93
C ARG A 75 -7.66 -1.02 3.03
N TYR A 76 -6.87 -1.51 2.07
CA TYR A 76 -6.37 -2.89 2.08
C TYR A 76 -5.43 -3.16 3.26
N PHE A 77 -4.58 -2.19 3.61
CA PHE A 77 -3.76 -2.25 4.82
C PHE A 77 -4.61 -2.39 6.07
N LEU A 78 -5.63 -1.52 6.22
CA LEU A 78 -6.50 -1.55 7.39
C LEU A 78 -7.24 -2.90 7.49
N LEU A 79 -7.78 -3.40 6.38
CA LEU A 79 -8.47 -4.69 6.34
C LEU A 79 -7.52 -5.85 6.67
N ALA A 80 -6.30 -5.84 6.13
CA ALA A 80 -5.30 -6.87 6.41
C ALA A 80 -4.86 -6.84 7.88
N LEU A 81 -4.60 -5.65 8.42
CA LEU A 81 -4.16 -5.47 9.80
C LEU A 81 -5.26 -5.85 10.79
N THR A 82 -6.49 -5.38 10.58
CA THR A 82 -7.62 -5.75 11.44
C THR A 82 -7.97 -7.23 11.33
N GLY A 83 -7.96 -7.78 10.11
CA GLY A 83 -8.18 -9.20 9.84
C GLY A 83 -7.16 -10.10 10.55
N SER A 84 -5.85 -9.78 10.44
CA SER A 84 -4.79 -10.54 11.12
C SER A 84 -4.98 -10.60 12.63
N LEU A 85 -5.38 -9.50 13.26
CA LEU A 85 -5.61 -9.43 14.71
C LEU A 85 -6.86 -10.18 15.15
N LEU A 86 -7.95 -10.09 14.38
CA LEU A 86 -9.18 -10.84 14.64
C LEU A 86 -8.95 -12.35 14.51
N MET A 87 -8.19 -12.78 13.50
CA MET A 87 -7.76 -14.16 13.32
C MET A 87 -6.76 -14.62 14.39
N GLY A 88 -6.25 -13.70 15.23
CA GLY A 88 -5.27 -14.00 16.26
C GLY A 88 -3.94 -14.48 15.68
N LEU A 89 -3.51 -13.88 14.58
CA LEU A 89 -2.16 -14.02 14.06
C LEU A 89 -1.15 -13.35 15.00
N SER A 90 0.13 -13.66 14.83
CA SER A 90 1.16 -13.14 15.70
C SER A 90 1.40 -11.64 15.46
N PHE A 91 1.95 -10.95 16.47
CA PHE A 91 2.37 -9.56 16.29
C PHE A 91 3.42 -9.40 15.18
N LYS A 92 4.25 -10.44 14.94
CA LYS A 92 5.23 -10.45 13.85
C LYS A 92 4.55 -10.38 12.48
N ASP A 93 3.46 -11.13 12.29
CA ASP A 93 2.69 -11.11 11.04
C ASP A 93 2.06 -9.73 10.79
N ALA A 94 1.52 -9.11 11.84
CA ALA A 94 1.00 -7.74 11.76
C ALA A 94 2.13 -6.71 11.47
N ALA A 95 3.32 -6.91 12.04
CA ALA A 95 4.47 -6.05 11.75
C ALA A 95 4.94 -6.19 10.29
N TYR A 96 4.93 -7.39 9.71
CA TYR A 96 5.25 -7.58 8.29
C TYR A 96 4.32 -6.81 7.36
N LEU A 97 3.03 -6.68 7.69
CA LEU A 97 2.11 -5.83 6.92
C LEU A 97 2.58 -4.37 6.93
N VAL A 98 2.99 -3.84 8.09
CA VAL A 98 3.52 -2.47 8.20
C VAL A 98 4.79 -2.32 7.35
N TYR A 99 5.70 -3.30 7.39
CA TYR A 99 6.93 -3.29 6.60
C TYR A 99 6.66 -3.32 5.09
N ILE A 100 5.73 -4.16 4.61
CA ILE A 100 5.37 -4.25 3.18
C ILE A 100 4.84 -2.91 2.69
N HIS A 101 3.93 -2.29 3.44
CA HIS A 101 3.40 -0.99 3.06
C HIS A 101 4.43 0.13 3.17
N GLY A 102 5.32 0.09 4.17
CA GLY A 102 6.41 1.07 4.32
C GLY A 102 7.44 0.97 3.20
N LEU A 103 7.90 -0.24 2.89
CA LEU A 103 8.82 -0.48 1.77
C LEU A 103 8.15 -0.14 0.44
N GLY A 104 6.90 -0.55 0.26
CA GLY A 104 6.11 -0.21 -0.91
C GLY A 104 5.94 1.30 -1.07
N PHE A 105 5.78 2.04 0.01
CA PHE A 105 5.73 3.50 -0.02
C PHE A 105 7.04 4.12 -0.51
N VAL A 106 8.18 3.62 -0.02
CA VAL A 106 9.50 4.07 -0.48
C VAL A 106 9.70 3.75 -1.96
N LEU A 107 9.44 2.51 -2.38
CA LEU A 107 9.61 2.08 -3.77
C LEU A 107 8.67 2.82 -4.72
N LEU A 108 7.43 3.08 -4.31
CA LEU A 108 6.49 3.88 -5.09
C LEU A 108 7.05 5.26 -5.38
N ASN A 109 7.61 5.93 -4.36
CA ASN A 109 8.23 7.22 -4.54
C ASN A 109 9.43 7.13 -5.50
N VAL A 110 10.27 6.10 -5.37
CA VAL A 110 11.39 5.89 -6.30
C VAL A 110 10.90 5.78 -7.74
N PHE A 111 9.89 4.95 -8.02
CA PHE A 111 9.32 4.81 -9.37
C PHE A 111 8.67 6.10 -9.88
N LEU A 112 7.96 6.82 -9.00
CA LEU A 112 7.35 8.10 -9.37
C LEU A 112 8.42 9.13 -9.75
N TYR A 113 9.42 9.35 -8.89
CA TYR A 113 10.49 10.30 -9.16
C TYR A 113 11.33 9.88 -10.38
N THR A 114 11.77 8.62 -10.49
CA THR A 114 12.51 8.20 -11.69
C THR A 114 11.65 8.22 -12.96
N GLY A 115 10.35 7.96 -12.84
CA GLY A 115 9.39 8.09 -13.94
C GLY A 115 9.28 9.52 -14.46
N LEU A 116 9.17 10.49 -13.56
CA LEU A 116 9.02 11.90 -13.93
C LEU A 116 10.32 12.53 -14.44
N TYR A 117 11.45 12.22 -13.80
CA TYR A 117 12.72 12.93 -14.04
C TYR A 117 13.67 12.22 -15.01
N ALA A 118 13.44 10.94 -15.33
CA ALA A 118 14.37 10.17 -16.15
C ALA A 118 13.70 9.36 -17.27
N TYR A 119 12.65 8.59 -16.98
CA TYR A 119 12.02 7.71 -17.97
C TYR A 119 10.54 7.45 -17.68
N LEU A 120 9.64 8.16 -18.39
CA LEU A 120 8.18 8.11 -18.20
C LEU A 120 7.57 6.71 -18.04
N PRO A 121 7.98 5.68 -18.80
CA PRO A 121 7.45 4.33 -18.63
C PRO A 121 7.69 3.70 -17.24
N LEU A 122 8.60 4.23 -16.42
CA LEU A 122 8.74 3.78 -15.02
C LEU A 122 7.55 4.17 -14.14
N LEU A 123 6.68 5.08 -14.58
CA LEU A 123 5.42 5.38 -13.90
C LEU A 123 4.51 4.15 -13.82
N PHE A 124 4.58 3.24 -14.79
CA PHE A 124 3.92 1.92 -14.70
C PHE A 124 4.43 1.09 -13.50
N GLY A 125 5.66 1.32 -13.04
CA GLY A 125 6.17 0.69 -11.82
C GLY A 125 5.40 1.13 -10.58
N ALA A 126 5.01 2.41 -10.48
CA ALA A 126 4.20 2.92 -9.38
C ALA A 126 2.77 2.35 -9.41
N ASP A 127 2.19 2.21 -10.60
CA ASP A 127 0.91 1.54 -10.81
C ASP A 127 0.97 0.06 -10.39
N LEU A 128 1.88 -0.70 -11.01
CA LEU A 128 2.09 -2.13 -10.73
C LEU A 128 2.26 -2.40 -9.23
N LEU A 129 3.08 -1.57 -8.58
CA LEU A 129 3.41 -1.75 -7.18
C LEU A 129 2.22 -1.44 -6.26
N SER A 130 1.49 -0.37 -6.52
CA SER A 130 0.39 0.06 -5.65
C SER A 130 -0.92 -0.71 -5.86
N GLU A 131 -1.22 -1.09 -7.10
CA GLU A 131 -2.46 -1.79 -7.44
C GLU A 131 -2.35 -3.31 -7.24
N TYR A 132 -1.17 -3.88 -7.49
CA TYR A 132 -1.01 -5.34 -7.52
C TYR A 132 -0.07 -5.85 -6.45
N LEU A 133 1.19 -5.41 -6.44
CA LEU A 133 2.21 -6.04 -5.59
C LEU A 133 1.93 -5.84 -4.09
N ILE A 134 1.67 -4.60 -3.65
CA ILE A 134 1.39 -4.33 -2.23
C ILE A 134 0.14 -5.10 -1.74
N PRO A 135 -1.03 -5.04 -2.42
CA PRO A 135 -2.19 -5.83 -2.02
C PRO A 135 -1.92 -7.34 -2.01
N LEU A 136 -1.23 -7.87 -3.03
CA LEU A 136 -0.94 -9.29 -3.15
C LEU A 136 0.02 -9.77 -2.04
N SER A 137 1.08 -9.02 -1.75
CA SER A 137 1.99 -9.32 -0.64
C SER A 137 1.28 -9.26 0.71
N SER A 138 0.40 -8.27 0.91
CA SER A 138 -0.40 -8.16 2.14
C SER A 138 -1.31 -9.37 2.34
N PHE A 139 -1.97 -9.82 1.28
CA PHE A 139 -2.78 -11.04 1.31
C PHE A 139 -1.93 -12.28 1.58
N GLY A 140 -0.76 -12.40 0.94
CA GLY A 140 0.19 -13.49 1.16
C GLY A 140 0.64 -13.62 2.61
N ILE A 141 0.89 -12.51 3.32
CA ILE A 141 1.24 -12.54 4.75
C ILE A 141 0.09 -13.10 5.60
N ILE A 142 -1.16 -12.74 5.29
CA ILE A 142 -2.31 -13.29 6.02
C ILE A 142 -2.38 -14.80 5.83
N LEU A 143 -2.25 -15.29 4.60
CA LEU A 143 -2.28 -16.72 4.30
C LEU A 143 -1.13 -17.46 4.99
N LEU A 144 0.08 -16.92 4.94
CA LEU A 144 1.26 -17.50 5.59
C LEU A 144 1.08 -17.55 7.11
N GLY A 145 0.58 -16.48 7.72
CA GLY A 145 0.28 -16.44 9.16
C GLY A 145 -0.77 -17.48 9.56
N MET A 146 -1.82 -17.66 8.75
CA MET A 146 -2.84 -18.70 8.97
C MET A 146 -2.26 -20.11 8.87
N TYR A 147 -1.42 -20.37 7.86
CA TYR A 147 -0.74 -21.66 7.68
C TYR A 147 0.16 -21.99 8.87
N ASN A 148 1.02 -21.05 9.28
CA ASN A 148 1.94 -21.22 10.40
C ASN A 148 1.18 -21.50 11.71
N LYS A 149 0.09 -20.76 11.95
CA LYS A 149 -0.76 -20.97 13.12
C LYS A 149 -1.37 -22.38 13.16
N ARG A 150 -1.80 -22.92 12.00
CA ARG A 150 -2.37 -24.26 11.90
C ARG A 150 -1.30 -25.35 12.13
N SER A 151 -0.12 -25.20 11.53
CA SER A 151 0.98 -26.16 11.67
C SER A 151 1.45 -26.28 13.13
N VAL A 152 1.63 -25.15 13.83
CA VAL A 152 2.01 -25.15 15.25
C VAL A 152 0.92 -25.83 16.12
N GLY A 153 -0.35 -25.60 15.81
CA GLY A 153 -1.46 -26.26 16.52
C GLY A 153 -1.52 -27.78 16.32
N GLN A 154 -1.12 -28.29 15.15
CA GLN A 154 -1.07 -29.72 14.88
C GLN A 154 0.09 -30.40 15.62
N ASN A 155 1.29 -29.82 15.57
CA ASN A 155 2.48 -30.41 16.21
C ASN A 155 2.30 -30.58 17.74
N LEU A 156 1.68 -29.59 18.42
CA LEU A 156 1.36 -29.69 19.84
C LEU A 156 0.32 -30.77 20.18
N SER A 157 -0.53 -31.15 19.21
CA SER A 157 -1.53 -32.20 19.42
C SER A 157 -0.95 -33.61 19.25
N ASP A 158 0.13 -33.74 18.50
CA ASP A 158 0.79 -35.02 18.24
C ASP A 158 1.88 -35.32 19.28
N GLU A 159 2.50 -34.31 19.91
CA GLU A 159 3.39 -34.50 21.07
C GLU A 159 2.66 -34.90 22.36
N ASN A 160 1.35 -34.66 22.45
CA ASN A 160 0.52 -34.96 23.63
C ASN A 160 -0.25 -36.29 23.51
N LYS A 161 0.05 -37.11 22.50
CA LYS A 161 -0.49 -38.47 22.31
C LYS A 161 0.58 -39.51 22.58
#